data_AF-A0A3M1BAM2-F1
#
_entry.id   AF-A0A3M1BAM2-F1
#
_cell.length_a   1.000
_cell.length_b   1.000
_cell.length_c   1.000
_cell.angle_alpha   90.00
_cell.angle_beta   90.00
_cell.angle_gamma   90.00
#
_symmetry.space_group_name_H-M   'P 1'
#
loop_
_entity.id
_entity.type
_entity.pdbx_description
1 polymer ?
#
loop_
_entity_poly.entity_id
_entity_poly.type
_entity_poly.pdbx_seq_one_letter_code
_entity_poly.pdbx_strand_id
1 'polypeptide(L)'
;MKNLNEKADVVEQVLAYLIQQTKEVENPPSEYAMYIDPVISDTWLLVVYFETIEKLRKALKSGLCYNIHKFLQQVLAEQEILKEEVFDIVFDHGKRPDTEEKALSYFGKLYRKLEKMREDTAQASNTCAQCGHPKDQHSLLGFPNENSTIIEEGWMICPEEDCTCFHTWSVNRDWLQER
;
A
#
# COMPACT_ATOMS: atom_id res chain seq x y z
N MET A 1 25.53 -3.49 -6.59
CA MET A 1 24.90 -3.78 -7.89
C MET A 1 24.42 -5.22 -8.02
N LYS A 2 25.26 -6.27 -7.94
CA LYS A 2 24.79 -7.68 -8.08
C LYS A 2 23.64 -8.06 -7.12
N ASN A 3 23.72 -7.63 -5.86
CA ASN A 3 22.68 -7.88 -4.85
C ASN A 3 21.36 -7.13 -5.14
N LEU A 4 21.42 -5.91 -5.71
CA LEU A 4 20.21 -5.13 -6.01
C LEU A 4 19.37 -5.78 -7.12
N ASN A 5 20.02 -6.29 -8.17
CA ASN A 5 19.31 -6.97 -9.25
C ASN A 5 18.65 -8.26 -8.76
N GLU A 6 19.35 -9.04 -7.93
CA GLU A 6 18.79 -10.27 -7.35
C GLU A 6 17.58 -9.97 -6.46
N LYS A 7 17.65 -8.91 -5.63
CA LYS A 7 16.51 -8.43 -4.84
C LYS A 7 15.33 -8.01 -5.73
N ALA A 8 15.60 -7.24 -6.79
CA ALA A 8 14.57 -6.81 -7.74
C ALA A 8 13.90 -8.00 -8.43
N ASP A 9 14.66 -9.00 -8.85
CA ASP A 9 14.14 -10.22 -9.49
C ASP A 9 13.19 -10.98 -8.55
N VAL A 10 13.51 -11.06 -7.25
CA VAL A 10 12.65 -11.70 -6.24
C VAL A 10 11.35 -10.91 -6.05
N VAL A 11 11.45 -9.58 -5.90
CA VAL A 11 10.27 -8.70 -5.77
C VAL A 11 9.38 -8.81 -7.01
N GLU A 12 9.95 -8.82 -8.21
CA GLU A 12 9.21 -8.96 -9.47
C GLU A 12 8.48 -10.31 -9.55
N GLN A 13 9.13 -11.40 -9.12
CA GLN A 13 8.49 -12.71 -9.07
C GLN A 13 7.29 -12.74 -8.11
N VAL A 14 7.42 -12.12 -6.93
CA VAL A 14 6.31 -12.01 -5.95
C VAL A 14 5.15 -11.20 -6.52
N LEU A 15 5.43 -10.06 -7.15
CA LEU A 15 4.40 -9.21 -7.77
C LEU A 15 3.73 -9.91 -8.98
N ALA A 16 4.49 -10.60 -9.81
CA ALA A 16 3.95 -11.39 -10.92
C ALA A 16 3.03 -12.51 -10.42
N TYR A 17 3.45 -13.22 -9.37
CA TYR A 17 2.63 -14.24 -8.73
C TYR A 17 1.34 -13.66 -8.15
N LEU A 18 1.41 -12.52 -7.46
CA LEU A 18 0.24 -11.81 -6.95
C LEU A 18 -0.77 -11.49 -8.05
N ILE A 19 -0.33 -10.89 -9.17
CA ILE A 19 -1.23 -10.59 -10.31
C ILE A 19 -1.86 -11.87 -10.84
N GLN A 20 -1.09 -12.96 -10.96
CA GLN A 20 -1.62 -14.24 -11.43
C GLN A 20 -2.68 -14.82 -10.50
N GLN A 21 -2.47 -14.78 -9.17
CA GLN A 21 -3.43 -15.29 -8.19
C GLN A 21 -4.71 -14.46 -8.11
N THR A 22 -4.62 -13.17 -8.43
CA THR A 22 -5.77 -12.26 -8.34
C THR A 22 -6.61 -12.24 -9.61
N LYS A 23 -6.24 -12.92 -10.71
CA LYS A 23 -6.99 -12.87 -11.98
C LYS A 23 -8.48 -13.23 -11.87
N GLU A 24 -8.81 -14.15 -10.98
CA GLU A 24 -10.18 -14.64 -10.80
C GLU A 24 -10.98 -13.87 -9.74
N VAL A 25 -10.36 -12.91 -9.03
CA VAL A 25 -11.07 -12.11 -8.04
C VAL A 25 -11.85 -10.96 -8.68
N GLU A 26 -12.89 -10.48 -8.00
CA GLU A 26 -13.64 -9.32 -8.48
C GLU A 26 -12.78 -8.04 -8.41
N ASN A 27 -12.71 -7.31 -9.53
CA ASN A 27 -11.90 -6.09 -9.70
C ASN A 27 -10.39 -6.34 -9.49
N PRO A 28 -9.76 -7.21 -10.30
CA PRO A 28 -8.36 -7.57 -10.10
C PRO A 28 -7.43 -6.40 -10.45
N PRO A 29 -6.23 -6.34 -9.83
CA PRO A 29 -5.18 -5.46 -10.28
C PRO A 29 -4.76 -5.82 -11.72
N SER A 30 -4.47 -4.80 -12.54
CA SER A 30 -4.13 -4.96 -13.95
C SER A 30 -2.64 -5.08 -14.20
N GLU A 31 -1.82 -4.38 -13.40
CA GLU A 31 -0.36 -4.37 -13.54
C GLU A 31 0.31 -3.91 -12.25
N TYR A 32 1.64 -3.92 -12.23
CA TYR A 32 2.44 -3.39 -11.14
C TYR A 32 3.66 -2.63 -11.67
N ALA A 33 4.24 -1.81 -10.81
CA ALA A 33 5.57 -1.26 -10.98
C ALA A 33 6.32 -1.33 -9.67
N MET A 34 7.64 -1.47 -9.76
CA MET A 34 8.56 -1.35 -8.64
C MET A 34 9.54 -0.23 -8.98
N TYR A 35 9.84 0.61 -8.00
CA TYR A 35 10.77 1.71 -8.15
C TYR A 35 11.60 1.87 -6.87
N ILE A 36 12.89 2.15 -7.04
CA ILE A 36 13.79 2.49 -5.95
C ILE A 36 14.63 3.68 -6.42
N ASP A 37 14.64 4.72 -5.61
CA ASP A 37 15.49 5.88 -5.84
C ASP A 37 16.26 6.20 -4.56
N PRO A 38 17.49 5.68 -4.42
CA PRO A 38 18.28 5.85 -3.20
C PRO A 38 18.71 7.30 -2.96
N VAL A 39 18.47 8.23 -3.89
CA VAL A 39 18.67 9.67 -3.65
C VAL A 39 17.47 10.27 -2.91
N ILE A 40 16.27 9.73 -3.15
CA ILE A 40 15.02 10.22 -2.55
C ILE A 40 14.68 9.41 -1.30
N SER A 41 14.82 8.08 -1.34
CA SER A 41 14.42 7.20 -0.26
C SER A 41 15.14 5.85 -0.34
N ASP A 42 15.55 5.33 0.81
CA ASP A 42 16.04 3.94 0.95
C ASP A 42 14.89 2.90 0.93
N THR A 43 13.66 3.35 0.65
CA THR A 43 12.47 2.50 0.64
C THR A 43 12.14 2.04 -0.78
N TRP A 44 11.82 0.76 -0.96
CA TRP A 44 11.27 0.24 -2.20
C TRP A 44 9.82 0.69 -2.35
N LEU A 45 9.49 1.31 -3.47
CA LEU A 45 8.12 1.69 -3.79
C LEU A 45 7.50 0.65 -4.72
N LEU A 46 6.48 -0.05 -4.21
CA LEU A 46 5.67 -1.00 -4.96
C LEU A 46 4.34 -0.34 -5.30
N VAL A 47 4.01 -0.26 -6.58
CA VAL A 47 2.74 0.29 -7.05
C VAL A 47 1.93 -0.81 -7.72
N VAL A 48 0.73 -1.06 -7.20
CA VAL A 48 -0.22 -2.02 -7.77
C VAL A 48 -1.34 -1.22 -8.45
N TYR A 49 -1.50 -1.41 -9.75
CA TYR A 49 -2.45 -0.66 -10.56
C TYR A 49 -3.75 -1.42 -10.76
N PHE A 50 -4.85 -0.68 -10.80
CA PHE A 50 -6.14 -1.14 -11.29
C PHE A 50 -6.48 -0.39 -12.59
N GLU A 51 -7.20 -1.04 -13.49
CA GLU A 51 -7.45 -0.45 -14.82
C GLU A 51 -8.16 0.92 -14.76
N THR A 52 -9.09 1.07 -13.81
CA THR A 52 -9.86 2.32 -13.62
C THR A 52 -9.99 2.68 -12.15
N ILE A 53 -10.30 3.95 -11.87
CA ILE A 53 -10.55 4.45 -10.51
C ILE A 53 -11.71 3.70 -9.85
N GLU A 54 -12.75 3.35 -10.60
CA GLU A 54 -13.91 2.62 -10.08
C GLU A 54 -13.51 1.22 -9.60
N LYS A 55 -12.64 0.52 -10.35
CA LYS A 55 -12.12 -0.80 -9.94
C LYS A 55 -11.27 -0.69 -8.69
N LEU A 56 -10.37 0.31 -8.62
CA LEU A 56 -9.57 0.57 -7.42
C LEU A 56 -10.48 0.84 -6.21
N ARG A 57 -11.50 1.69 -6.35
CA ARG A 57 -12.43 2.00 -5.24
C ARG A 57 -13.20 0.77 -4.77
N LYS A 58 -13.63 -0.09 -5.68
CA LYS A 58 -14.28 -1.36 -5.32
C LYS A 58 -13.30 -2.26 -4.57
N ALA A 59 -12.06 -2.38 -5.02
CA ALA A 59 -11.01 -3.16 -4.37
C ALA A 59 -10.64 -2.61 -2.97
N LEU A 60 -10.61 -1.28 -2.81
CA LEU A 60 -10.42 -0.62 -1.52
C LEU A 60 -11.58 -0.91 -0.56
N LYS A 61 -12.83 -0.84 -1.05
CA LYS A 61 -14.02 -1.10 -0.22
C LYS A 61 -14.20 -2.57 0.15
N SER A 62 -13.87 -3.49 -0.76
CA SER A 62 -14.00 -4.94 -0.51
C SER A 62 -12.91 -5.52 0.37
N GLY A 63 -11.84 -4.76 0.64
CA GLY A 63 -10.66 -5.24 1.37
C GLY A 63 -9.65 -5.98 0.50
N LEU A 64 -9.82 -6.04 -0.82
CA LEU A 64 -8.84 -6.64 -1.72
C LEU A 64 -7.48 -5.94 -1.61
N CYS A 65 -7.43 -4.61 -1.60
CA CYS A 65 -6.18 -3.86 -1.40
C CYS A 65 -5.52 -4.19 -0.06
N TYR A 66 -6.31 -4.36 1.01
CA TYR A 66 -5.79 -4.77 2.32
C TYR A 66 -5.17 -6.17 2.28
N ASN A 67 -5.86 -7.13 1.65
CA ASN A 67 -5.36 -8.49 1.52
C ASN A 67 -4.08 -8.54 0.67
N ILE A 68 -4.01 -7.77 -0.41
CA ILE A 68 -2.79 -7.61 -1.22
C ILE A 68 -1.65 -7.05 -0.37
N HIS A 69 -1.92 -5.99 0.39
CA HIS A 69 -0.93 -5.36 1.26
C HIS A 69 -0.38 -6.35 2.30
N LYS A 70 -1.24 -7.07 3.01
CA LYS A 70 -0.85 -8.09 4.00
C LYS A 70 -0.07 -9.23 3.37
N PHE A 71 -0.51 -9.73 2.22
CA PHE A 71 0.19 -10.76 1.46
C PHE A 71 1.61 -10.31 1.10
N LEU A 72 1.76 -9.13 0.50
CA LEU A 72 3.07 -8.61 0.11
C LEU A 72 3.98 -8.40 1.33
N GLN A 73 3.47 -7.79 2.41
CA GLN A 73 4.25 -7.61 3.64
C GLN A 73 4.76 -8.93 4.20
N GLN A 74 3.91 -9.96 4.26
CA GLN A 74 4.30 -11.26 4.77
C GLN A 74 5.31 -11.94 3.85
N VAL A 75 4.99 -12.09 2.57
CA VAL A 75 5.80 -12.88 1.63
C VAL A 75 7.18 -12.24 1.41
N LEU A 76 7.26 -10.91 1.36
CA LEU A 76 8.54 -10.21 1.22
C LEU A 76 9.40 -10.33 2.50
N ALA A 77 8.79 -10.25 3.68
CA ALA A 77 9.50 -10.42 4.95
C ALA A 77 10.04 -11.85 5.17
N GLU A 78 9.41 -12.85 4.56
CA GLU A 78 9.88 -14.24 4.55
C GLU A 78 11.07 -14.48 3.61
N GLN A 79 11.37 -13.55 2.68
CA GLN A 79 12.54 -13.66 1.81
C GLN A 79 13.80 -13.20 2.55
N GLU A 80 14.71 -14.12 2.86
CA GLU A 80 15.93 -13.80 3.61
C GLU A 80 16.77 -12.69 2.93
N ILE A 81 16.79 -12.64 1.59
CA ILE A 81 17.50 -11.60 0.84
C ILE A 81 16.86 -10.20 0.98
N LEU A 82 15.59 -10.11 1.38
CA LEU A 82 14.83 -8.85 1.50
C LEU A 82 14.61 -8.42 2.96
N LYS A 83 15.15 -9.14 3.93
CA LYS A 83 14.84 -8.98 5.36
C LYS A 83 15.16 -7.60 5.94
N GLU A 84 16.17 -6.93 5.39
CA GLU A 84 16.59 -5.58 5.80
C GLU A 84 15.94 -4.48 4.97
N GLU A 85 15.16 -4.84 3.94
CA GLU A 85 14.54 -3.89 3.03
C GLU A 85 13.20 -3.40 3.60
N VAL A 86 12.89 -2.14 3.31
CA VAL A 86 11.60 -1.53 3.66
C VAL A 86 10.82 -1.30 2.38
N PHE A 87 9.52 -1.63 2.41
CA PHE A 87 8.63 -1.53 1.26
C PHE A 87 7.45 -0.62 1.57
N ASP A 88 7.23 0.38 0.72
CA ASP A 88 5.97 1.12 0.65
C ASP A 88 5.10 0.53 -0.46
N ILE A 89 3.86 0.18 -0.12
CA ILE A 89 2.90 -0.37 -1.07
C ILE A 89 1.82 0.68 -1.33
N VAL A 90 1.68 1.06 -2.60
CA VAL A 90 0.70 2.04 -3.07
C VAL A 90 -0.25 1.37 -4.07
N PHE A 91 -1.52 1.72 -3.96
CA PHE A 91 -2.54 1.33 -4.93
C PHE A 91 -2.91 2.54 -5.78
N ASP A 92 -2.88 2.38 -7.10
CA ASP A 92 -3.26 3.43 -8.04
C ASP A 92 -4.07 2.87 -9.21
N HIS A 93 -4.50 3.74 -10.12
CA HIS A 93 -5.30 3.37 -11.28
C HIS A 93 -4.69 3.84 -12.59
N GLY A 94 -5.21 3.30 -13.70
CA GLY A 94 -4.75 3.63 -15.04
C GLY A 94 -3.59 2.73 -15.45
N LYS A 95 -2.57 3.34 -16.08
CA LYS A 95 -1.43 2.61 -16.63
C LYS A 95 -0.12 3.01 -15.99
N ARG A 96 0.83 2.08 -15.91
CA ARG A 96 2.20 2.41 -15.54
C ARG A 96 2.77 3.48 -16.48
N PRO A 97 3.62 4.41 -15.99
CA PRO A 97 4.32 5.35 -16.84
C PRO A 97 5.09 4.65 -17.97
N ASP A 98 4.93 5.13 -19.20
CA ASP A 98 5.48 4.52 -20.43
C ASP A 98 6.85 5.08 -20.84
N THR A 99 7.32 6.10 -20.14
CA THR A 99 8.57 6.82 -20.40
C THR A 99 9.29 7.10 -19.10
N GLU A 100 10.61 7.18 -19.14
CA GLU A 100 11.46 7.45 -17.97
C GLU A 100 11.09 8.80 -17.31
N GLU A 101 10.91 9.86 -18.09
CA GLU A 101 10.53 11.18 -17.56
C GLU A 101 9.19 11.13 -16.80
N LYS A 102 8.17 10.46 -17.35
CA LYS A 102 6.89 10.28 -16.67
C LYS A 102 7.05 9.42 -15.42
N ALA A 103 7.87 8.38 -15.47
CA ALA A 103 8.16 7.52 -14.33
C ALA A 103 8.79 8.31 -13.18
N LEU A 104 9.86 9.06 -13.44
CA LEU A 104 10.55 9.91 -12.45
C LEU A 104 9.58 10.92 -11.82
N SER A 105 8.80 11.63 -12.64
CA SER A 105 7.81 12.58 -12.15
C SER A 105 6.73 11.90 -11.30
N TYR A 106 6.22 10.76 -11.73
CA TYR A 106 5.16 10.03 -11.05
C TYR A 106 5.63 9.42 -9.72
N PHE A 107 6.71 8.63 -9.73
CA PHE A 107 7.24 8.01 -8.51
C PHE A 107 7.78 9.05 -7.52
N GLY A 108 8.39 10.14 -8.00
CA GLY A 108 8.79 11.26 -7.14
C GLY A 108 7.61 11.98 -6.48
N LYS A 109 6.41 11.98 -7.10
CA LYS A 109 5.19 12.46 -6.42
C LYS A 109 4.71 11.48 -5.35
N LEU A 110 4.79 10.18 -5.62
CA LEU A 110 4.41 9.15 -4.65
C LEU A 110 5.33 9.16 -3.42
N TYR A 111 6.65 9.24 -3.60
CA TYR A 111 7.57 9.35 -2.46
C TYR A 111 7.27 10.56 -1.59
N ARG A 112 7.12 11.75 -2.18
CA ARG A 112 6.76 12.97 -1.42
C ARG A 112 5.42 12.84 -0.69
N LYS A 113 4.47 12.11 -1.25
CA LYS A 113 3.19 11.81 -0.58
C LYS A 113 3.41 10.90 0.63
N LEU A 114 4.22 9.85 0.49
CA LEU A 114 4.56 8.92 1.56
C LEU A 114 5.38 9.58 2.68
N GLU A 115 6.34 10.44 2.33
CA GLU A 115 7.11 11.23 3.31
C GLU A 115 6.21 12.11 4.17
N LYS A 116 5.31 12.87 3.53
CA LYS A 116 4.33 13.68 4.26
C LYS A 116 3.45 12.85 5.19
N MET A 117 3.06 11.64 4.78
CA MET A 117 2.31 10.74 5.65
C MET A 117 3.10 10.32 6.89
N ARG A 118 4.40 10.07 6.75
CA ARG A 118 5.28 9.71 7.87
C ARG A 118 5.46 10.90 8.83
N GLU A 119 5.65 12.11 8.30
CA GLU A 119 5.80 13.34 9.09
C GLU A 119 4.54 13.69 9.89
N ASP A 120 3.35 13.59 9.27
CA ASP A 120 2.07 13.93 9.91
C ASP A 120 1.67 12.97 11.04
N THR A 121 2.28 11.78 11.12
CA THR A 121 2.08 10.88 12.27
C THR A 121 2.59 11.53 13.58
N ALA A 122 3.47 12.53 13.49
CA ALA A 122 4.01 13.25 14.64
C ALA A 122 3.20 14.50 15.06
N GLN A 123 2.21 14.95 14.27
CA GLN A 123 1.39 16.13 14.58
C GLN A 123 -0.11 15.82 14.62
N ALA A 124 -0.79 16.31 15.65
CA ALA A 124 -2.24 16.19 15.80
C ALA A 124 -2.96 17.11 14.78
N SER A 125 -3.00 16.68 13.52
CA SER A 125 -3.76 17.32 12.44
C SER A 125 -5.14 16.70 12.27
N ASN A 126 -6.16 17.53 12.06
CA ASN A 126 -7.53 17.13 11.73
C ASN A 126 -7.69 16.72 10.25
N THR A 127 -6.67 16.92 9.40
CA THR A 127 -6.70 16.56 7.98
C THR A 127 -5.82 15.34 7.73
N CYS A 128 -6.29 14.43 6.88
CA CYS A 128 -5.56 13.23 6.50
C CYS A 128 -4.32 13.60 5.69
N ALA A 129 -3.16 13.10 6.10
CA ALA A 129 -1.88 13.37 5.47
C ALA A 129 -1.80 12.89 4.01
N GLN A 130 -2.60 11.87 3.68
CA GLN A 130 -2.56 11.22 2.37
C GLN A 130 -3.41 11.94 1.32
N CYS A 131 -4.53 12.52 1.71
CA CYS A 131 -5.49 13.13 0.77
C CYS A 131 -5.85 14.58 1.08
N GLY A 132 -5.50 15.10 2.26
CA GLY A 132 -5.86 16.45 2.71
C GLY A 132 -7.31 16.59 3.20
N HIS A 133 -8.15 15.56 3.05
CA HIS A 133 -9.54 15.58 3.52
C HIS A 133 -9.63 15.37 5.04
N PRO A 134 -10.73 15.77 5.71
CA PRO A 134 -10.90 15.58 7.16
C PRO A 134 -10.72 14.12 7.59
N LYS A 135 -9.93 13.88 8.65
CA LYS A 135 -9.64 12.51 9.14
C LYS A 135 -10.89 11.80 9.65
N ASP A 136 -11.76 12.53 10.33
CA ASP A 136 -13.01 12.04 10.94
C ASP A 136 -14.03 11.53 9.90
N GLN A 137 -13.89 11.93 8.65
CA GLN A 137 -14.73 11.43 7.55
C GLN A 137 -14.25 10.09 6.98
N HIS A 138 -13.05 9.63 7.35
CA HIS A 138 -12.54 8.36 6.85
C HIS A 138 -13.26 7.18 7.49
N SER A 139 -13.51 6.15 6.69
CA SER A 139 -14.11 4.91 7.16
C SER A 139 -13.02 3.95 7.62
N LEU A 140 -13.11 3.48 8.86
CA LEU A 140 -12.31 2.38 9.39
C LEU A 140 -13.01 1.06 9.05
N LEU A 141 -12.31 0.21 8.32
CA LEU A 141 -12.76 -1.10 7.87
C LEU A 141 -11.80 -2.16 8.41
N GLY A 142 -12.27 -3.38 8.57
CA GLY A 142 -11.45 -4.52 8.98
C GLY A 142 -12.27 -5.81 8.99
N PHE A 143 -11.58 -6.93 9.14
CA PHE A 143 -12.23 -8.24 9.25
C PHE A 143 -12.20 -8.69 10.71
N PRO A 144 -13.33 -9.17 11.28
CA PRO A 144 -13.29 -9.82 12.58
C PRO A 144 -12.41 -11.06 12.49
N ASN A 145 -11.63 -11.31 13.53
CA ASN A 145 -10.89 -12.56 13.66
C ASN A 145 -11.90 -13.70 13.88
N GLU A 146 -11.68 -14.88 13.31
CA GLU A 146 -12.54 -16.06 13.51
C GLU A 146 -12.76 -16.37 15.01
N ASN A 147 -11.82 -15.98 15.86
CA ASN A 147 -11.85 -16.21 17.30
C ASN A 147 -12.25 -14.97 18.14
N SER A 148 -12.60 -13.84 17.52
CA SER A 148 -12.94 -12.60 18.24
C SER A 148 -13.95 -11.74 17.48
N THR A 149 -14.96 -11.24 18.18
CA THR A 149 -15.88 -10.23 17.64
C THR A 149 -15.24 -8.84 17.52
N ILE A 150 -14.02 -8.66 18.04
CA ILE A 150 -13.28 -7.41 18.00
C ILE A 150 -12.40 -7.39 16.74
N ILE A 151 -12.51 -6.33 15.96
CA ILE A 151 -11.62 -6.04 14.83
C ILE A 151 -10.35 -5.40 15.41
N GLU A 152 -9.23 -6.12 15.33
CA GLU A 152 -7.96 -5.70 15.93
C GLU A 152 -7.02 -5.02 14.92
N GLU A 153 -7.27 -5.20 13.63
CA GLU A 153 -6.55 -4.57 12.54
C GLU A 153 -7.44 -4.38 11.33
N GLY A 154 -7.03 -3.50 10.42
CA GLY A 154 -7.75 -3.27 9.19
C GLY A 154 -7.17 -2.16 8.36
N TRP A 155 -8.03 -1.48 7.61
CA TRP A 155 -7.65 -0.38 6.74
C TRP A 155 -8.62 0.80 6.83
N MET A 156 -8.15 1.94 6.37
CA MET A 156 -8.85 3.21 6.36
C MET A 156 -8.97 3.72 4.92
N ILE A 157 -10.16 4.18 4.54
CA ILE A 157 -10.44 4.75 3.22
C ILE A 157 -11.13 6.11 3.34
N CYS A 158 -10.90 7.00 2.39
CA CYS A 158 -11.61 8.27 2.28
C CYS A 158 -12.93 8.09 1.53
N PRO A 159 -14.01 8.78 1.93
CA PRO A 159 -15.31 8.69 1.26
C PRO A 159 -15.33 9.40 -0.11
N GLU A 160 -14.45 10.38 -0.33
CA GLU A 160 -14.42 11.21 -1.53
C GLU A 160 -14.23 10.40 -2.81
N GLU A 161 -14.91 10.83 -3.88
CA GLU A 161 -15.07 9.99 -5.06
C GLU A 161 -13.80 9.77 -5.86
N ASP A 162 -12.92 10.76 -5.89
CA ASP A 162 -11.65 10.72 -6.63
C ASP A 162 -10.46 10.44 -5.71
N CYS A 163 -10.70 10.04 -4.46
CA CYS A 163 -9.66 9.79 -3.48
C CYS A 163 -9.25 8.32 -3.42
N THR A 164 -7.96 8.06 -3.58
CA THR A 164 -7.34 6.73 -3.55
C THR A 164 -6.55 6.46 -2.27
N CYS A 165 -6.78 7.23 -1.20
CA CYS A 165 -6.04 7.04 0.03
C CYS A 165 -6.32 5.67 0.65
N PHE A 166 -5.26 5.06 1.16
CA PHE A 166 -5.25 3.76 1.78
C PHE A 166 -4.21 3.78 2.89
N HIS A 167 -4.65 3.41 4.10
CA HIS A 167 -3.79 3.26 5.26
C HIS A 167 -4.23 2.04 6.06
N THR A 168 -3.28 1.25 6.57
CA THR A 168 -3.59 0.15 7.50
C THR A 168 -3.57 0.64 8.93
N TRP A 169 -4.41 0.07 9.79
CA TRP A 169 -4.42 0.36 11.23
C TRP A 169 -4.39 -0.94 12.03
N SER A 170 -3.89 -0.86 13.26
CA SER A 170 -3.95 -1.95 14.24
C SER A 170 -4.15 -1.38 15.65
N VAL A 171 -4.81 -2.15 16.51
CA VAL A 171 -4.94 -1.81 17.92
C VAL A 171 -3.59 -1.99 18.59
N ASN A 172 -3.13 -0.94 19.27
CA ASN A 172 -1.95 -1.06 20.12
C ASN A 172 -2.29 -1.89 21.37
N ARG A 173 -1.76 -3.12 21.42
CA ARG A 173 -2.05 -4.10 22.48
C ARG A 173 -1.44 -3.75 23.83
N ASP A 174 -0.48 -2.83 23.89
CA ASP A 174 0.14 -2.41 25.16
C ASP A 174 -0.89 -1.73 26.09
N TRP A 175 -1.91 -1.10 25.52
CA TRP A 175 -3.01 -0.45 26.27
C TRP A 175 -4.05 -1.43 26.83
N LEU A 176 -4.07 -2.67 26.35
CA LEU A 176 -5.03 -3.70 26.79
C LEU A 176 -4.50 -4.53 27.96
N GLN A 177 -3.20 -4.48 28.26
CA GLN A 177 -2.59 -5.21 29.39
C GLN A 177 -2.61 -4.41 30.71
N GLU A 178 -2.97 -3.13 30.66
CA GLU A 178 -3.08 -2.24 31.84
C GLU A 178 -4.54 -2.09 32.37
N ARG A 179 -5.46 -2.94 31.93
CA ARG A 179 -6.86 -2.99 32.41
C ARG A 179 -7.20 -4.38 32.94
#